data_AF-A0A418MSS0-F1
#
_entry.id   AF-A0A418MSS0-F1
#
_cell.length_a   1.000
_cell.length_b   1.000
_cell.length_c   1.000
_cell.angle_alpha   90.00
_cell.angle_beta   90.00
_cell.angle_gamma   90.00
#
_symmetry.space_group_name_H-M   'P 1'
#
loop_
_entity.id
_entity.type
_entity.pdbx_description
1 polymer ?
#
loop_
_entity_poly.entity_id
_entity_poly.type
_entity_poly.pdbx_seq_one_letter_code
_entity_poly.pdbx_strand_id
1 'polypeptide(L)'
;MASKGSAPLEAMIEKATIDAYGDDEQLAGLFTMIEEHLAVPFTTTVLGVEVTVRKVDVTADAIVAVCARGRHRQRIDLLDLPLPSPAPDGAAWIDAYRHWAGR
;
A
#
# COMPACT_ATOMS: atom_id res chain seq x y z
N MET A 1 6.74 24.43 -4.42
CA MET A 1 8.04 23.80 -4.75
C MET A 1 7.81 22.29 -4.72
N ALA A 2 7.48 21.67 -5.86
CA ALA A 2 7.41 20.21 -5.92
C ALA A 2 8.81 19.67 -5.65
N SER A 3 8.99 18.94 -4.55
CA SER A 3 10.27 18.34 -4.23
C SER A 3 10.57 17.29 -5.30
N LYS A 4 11.84 17.17 -5.67
CA LYS A 4 12.35 16.32 -6.76
C LYS A 4 12.10 14.80 -6.56
N GLY A 5 11.42 14.41 -5.47
CA GLY A 5 11.13 13.03 -5.08
C GLY A 5 9.71 12.55 -5.35
N SER A 6 8.74 13.42 -5.69
CA SER A 6 7.36 12.96 -5.96
C SER A 6 7.13 12.52 -7.40
N ALA A 7 7.93 12.98 -8.37
CA ALA A 7 7.71 12.69 -9.79
C ALA A 7 7.64 11.19 -10.13
N PRO A 8 8.47 10.29 -9.55
CA PRO A 8 8.33 8.86 -9.75
C PRO A 8 7.01 8.30 -9.20
N LEU A 9 6.56 8.78 -8.03
CA LEU A 9 5.30 8.36 -7.42
C LEU A 9 4.10 8.87 -8.22
N GLU A 10 4.13 10.10 -8.71
CA GLU A 10 3.06 10.64 -9.55
C GLU A 10 2.89 9.85 -10.85
N ALA A 11 3.99 9.42 -11.50
CA ALA A 11 3.93 8.58 -12.69
C ALA A 11 3.35 7.19 -12.39
N MET A 12 3.66 6.62 -11.22
CA MET A 12 3.05 5.37 -10.76
C MET A 12 1.55 5.54 -10.52
N ILE A 13 1.15 6.64 -9.90
CA ILE A 13 -0.26 6.91 -9.65
C ILE A 13 -1.01 7.16 -10.96
N GLU A 14 -0.46 7.97 -11.88
CA GLU A 14 -1.02 8.18 -13.22
C GLU A 14 -1.22 6.85 -13.96
N LYS A 15 -0.24 5.93 -13.88
CA LYS A 15 -0.40 4.57 -14.43
C LYS A 15 -1.55 3.81 -13.78
N ALA A 16 -1.70 3.89 -12.46
CA ALA A 16 -2.76 3.20 -11.73
C ALA A 16 -4.16 3.80 -11.98
N THR A 17 -4.23 5.09 -12.33
CA THR A 17 -5.49 5.85 -12.42
C THR A 17 -5.86 6.27 -13.84
N ILE A 18 -5.21 5.72 -14.88
CA ILE A 18 -5.37 6.17 -16.27
C ILE A 18 -6.80 6.06 -16.80
N ASP A 19 -7.57 5.09 -16.31
CA ASP A 19 -8.98 4.84 -16.69
C ASP A 19 -9.92 5.02 -15.49
N ALA A 20 -9.57 5.94 -14.57
CA ALA A 20 -10.39 6.25 -13.42
C ALA A 20 -11.07 7.62 -13.57
N TYR A 21 -12.37 7.66 -13.28
CA TYR A 21 -13.26 8.82 -13.34
C TYR A 21 -13.62 9.37 -11.95
N GLY A 22 -13.19 8.71 -10.86
CA GLY A 22 -13.45 9.10 -9.48
C GLY A 22 -12.49 8.47 -8.47
N ASP A 23 -12.52 8.91 -7.22
CA ASP A 23 -11.58 8.46 -6.18
C ASP A 23 -11.74 6.97 -5.85
N ASP A 24 -12.95 6.43 -5.97
CA ASP A 24 -13.24 5.00 -5.80
C ASP A 24 -12.59 4.15 -6.88
N GLU A 25 -12.65 4.59 -8.14
CA GLU A 25 -11.97 3.93 -9.25
C GLU A 25 -10.45 4.09 -9.16
N GLN A 26 -9.96 5.26 -8.70
CA GLN A 26 -8.52 5.47 -8.44
C GLN A 26 -8.02 4.54 -7.33
N LEU A 27 -8.78 4.39 -6.24
CA LEU A 27 -8.48 3.47 -5.14
C LEU A 27 -8.41 2.02 -5.65
N ALA A 28 -9.36 1.61 -6.50
CA ALA A 28 -9.38 0.27 -7.10
C ALA A 28 -8.17 0.04 -8.04
N GLY A 29 -7.79 1.05 -8.82
CA GLY A 29 -6.60 1.01 -9.68
C GLY A 29 -5.31 0.87 -8.88
N LEU A 30 -5.15 1.66 -7.80
CA LEU A 30 -4.01 1.56 -6.89
C LEU A 30 -3.97 0.21 -6.17
N PHE A 31 -5.11 -0.29 -5.71
CA PHE A 31 -5.23 -1.62 -5.11
C PHE A 31 -4.74 -2.71 -6.05
N THR A 32 -5.18 -2.69 -7.31
CA THR A 32 -4.74 -3.65 -8.34
C THR A 32 -3.23 -3.63 -8.50
N MET A 33 -2.63 -2.44 -8.62
CA MET A 33 -1.17 -2.34 -8.78
C MET A 33 -0.41 -2.85 -7.55
N ILE A 34 -0.91 -2.61 -6.33
CA ILE A 34 -0.30 -3.13 -5.10
C ILE A 34 -0.46 -4.65 -5.02
N GLU A 35 -1.65 -5.19 -5.29
CA GLU A 35 -1.92 -6.63 -5.21
C GLU A 35 -1.05 -7.43 -6.18
N GLU A 36 -0.85 -6.91 -7.40
CA GLU A 36 -0.04 -7.58 -8.43
C GLU A 36 1.48 -7.55 -8.14
N HIS A 37 1.98 -6.48 -7.53
CA HIS A 37 3.43 -6.23 -7.47
C HIS A 37 4.03 -6.40 -6.07
N LEU A 38 3.25 -6.25 -5.00
CA LEU A 38 3.77 -6.34 -3.64
C LEU A 38 4.10 -7.80 -3.31
N ALA A 39 5.38 -8.07 -3.08
CA ALA A 39 5.83 -9.38 -2.63
C ALA A 39 5.29 -9.66 -1.23
N VAL A 40 4.43 -10.68 -1.13
CA VAL A 40 3.93 -11.25 0.12
C VAL A 40 4.20 -12.75 0.18
N PRO A 41 4.42 -13.35 1.37
CA PRO A 41 4.41 -12.69 2.68
C PRO A 41 5.71 -11.98 3.03
N PHE A 42 5.63 -10.93 3.86
CA PHE A 42 6.79 -10.32 4.52
C PHE A 42 6.50 -10.03 6.00
N THR A 43 7.54 -9.86 6.82
CA THR A 43 7.41 -9.50 8.23
C THR A 43 7.63 -8.01 8.44
N THR A 44 6.88 -7.42 9.37
CA THR A 44 7.09 -6.05 9.84
C THR A 44 6.71 -5.92 11.32
N THR A 45 7.04 -4.79 11.94
CA THR A 45 6.72 -4.49 13.33
C THR A 45 5.63 -3.44 13.42
N VAL A 46 4.52 -3.77 14.07
CA VAL A 46 3.39 -2.87 14.33
C VAL A 46 3.30 -2.65 15.84
N LEU A 47 3.45 -1.40 16.29
CA LEU A 47 3.42 -1.04 17.73
C LEU A 47 4.36 -1.92 18.59
N GLY A 48 5.55 -2.25 18.07
CA GLY A 48 6.53 -3.11 18.75
C GLY A 48 6.26 -4.62 18.67
N VAL A 49 5.23 -5.05 17.93
CA VAL A 49 4.88 -6.45 17.73
C VAL A 49 5.21 -6.88 16.30
N GLU A 50 6.02 -7.93 16.16
CA GLU A 50 6.25 -8.56 14.85
C GLU A 50 4.98 -9.27 14.34
N VAL A 51 4.62 -8.98 13.10
CA VAL A 51 3.49 -9.56 12.37
C VAL A 51 3.93 -9.97 10.96
N THR A 52 3.23 -10.93 10.36
CA THR A 52 3.39 -11.26 8.94
C THR A 52 2.28 -10.62 8.12
N VAL A 53 2.63 -9.77 7.16
CA VAL A 53 1.71 -9.31 6.12
C VAL A 53 1.51 -10.45 5.13
N ARG A 54 0.27 -10.94 4.99
CA ARG A 54 -0.04 -12.12 4.17
C ARG A 54 -0.58 -11.77 2.79
N LYS A 55 -1.29 -10.66 2.69
CA LYS A 55 -1.87 -10.10 1.49
C LYS A 55 -2.34 -8.67 1.78
N VAL A 56 -2.73 -7.97 0.73
CA VAL A 56 -3.55 -6.76 0.83
C VAL A 56 -5.02 -7.10 0.58
N ASP A 57 -5.90 -6.18 0.94
CA ASP A 57 -7.35 -6.22 0.75
C ASP A 57 -7.83 -4.77 0.58
N VAL A 58 -9.05 -4.57 0.09
CA VAL A 58 -9.62 -3.23 -0.10
C VAL A 58 -10.94 -3.10 0.65
N THR A 59 -11.18 -1.95 1.27
CA THR A 59 -12.46 -1.56 1.88
C THR A 59 -13.18 -0.56 0.98
N ALA A 60 -14.26 0.07 1.45
CA ALA A 60 -14.95 1.10 0.68
C ALA A 60 -14.07 2.35 0.45
N ASP A 61 -13.06 2.56 1.30
CA ASP A 61 -12.33 3.82 1.45
C ASP A 61 -10.81 3.66 1.61
N ALA A 62 -10.30 2.45 1.85
CA ALA A 62 -8.89 2.23 2.14
C ALA A 62 -8.34 0.92 1.57
N ILE A 63 -7.02 0.89 1.38
CA ILE A 63 -6.26 -0.33 1.11
C ILE A 63 -5.62 -0.79 2.42
N VAL A 64 -5.84 -2.05 2.80
CA VAL A 64 -5.41 -2.59 4.08
C VAL A 64 -4.51 -3.81 3.91
N ALA A 65 -3.48 -3.93 4.74
CA ALA A 65 -2.71 -5.15 4.90
C ALA A 65 -3.42 -6.13 5.85
N VAL A 66 -3.56 -7.38 5.42
CA VAL A 66 -4.00 -8.47 6.29
C VAL A 66 -2.78 -9.03 7.02
N CYS A 67 -2.60 -8.58 8.25
CA CYS A 67 -1.51 -8.96 9.14
C CYS A 67 -1.91 -10.16 10.00
N ALA A 68 -1.01 -11.11 10.18
CA ALA A 68 -1.22 -12.30 11.00
C ALA A 68 -0.10 -12.50 12.02
N ARG A 69 -0.47 -12.91 13.23
CA ARG A 69 0.44 -13.37 14.29
C ARG A 69 -0.17 -14.58 15.00
N GLY A 70 0.40 -15.76 14.78
CA GLY A 70 -0.18 -17.01 15.25
C GLY A 70 -1.62 -17.20 14.74
N ARG A 71 -2.59 -17.30 15.66
CA ARG A 71 -4.02 -17.42 15.32
C ARG A 71 -4.72 -16.08 15.09
N HIS A 72 -4.08 -14.97 15.44
CA HIS A 72 -4.67 -13.64 15.32
C HIS A 72 -4.48 -13.09 13.91
N ARG A 73 -5.53 -12.44 13.39
CA ARG A 73 -5.51 -11.71 12.12
C ARG A 73 -6.12 -10.33 12.34
N GLN A 74 -5.49 -9.32 11.76
CA GLN A 74 -5.93 -7.94 11.83
C GLN A 74 -5.69 -7.25 10.49
N ARG A 75 -6.61 -6.35 10.13
CA ARG A 75 -6.43 -5.40 9.02
C ARG A 75 -5.77 -4.14 9.55
N ILE A 76 -4.73 -3.70 8.87
CA ILE A 76 -4.01 -2.47 9.18
C ILE A 76 -4.01 -1.63 7.91
N ASP A 77 -4.41 -0.37 8.01
CA ASP A 77 -4.36 0.55 6.89
C ASP A 77 -2.93 0.64 6.33
N LEU A 78 -2.76 0.60 5.01
CA LEU A 78 -1.45 0.79 4.39
C LEU A 78 -0.85 2.17 4.69
N LEU A 79 -1.67 3.17 5.02
CA LEU A 79 -1.19 4.46 5.52
C LEU A 79 -0.45 4.32 6.86
N ASP A 80 -0.87 3.37 7.70
CA ASP A 80 -0.32 3.14 9.05
C ASP A 80 0.68 1.97 9.11
N LEU A 81 0.82 1.17 8.05
CA LEU A 81 1.64 -0.04 8.06
C LEU A 81 3.15 0.27 8.01
N PRO A 82 3.95 0.02 9.07
CA PRO A 82 5.39 0.21 8.98
C PRO A 82 5.99 -0.76 7.95
N LEU A 83 6.92 -0.30 7.11
CA LEU A 83 7.65 -1.17 6.18
C LEU A 83 8.99 -1.60 6.79
N PRO A 84 9.39 -2.88 6.62
CA PRO A 84 10.68 -3.35 7.11
C PRO A 84 11.84 -2.74 6.30
N SER A 85 13.05 -2.87 6.82
CA SER A 85 14.29 -2.59 6.09
C SER A 85 15.13 -3.87 6.02
N PRO A 86 15.42 -4.42 4.83
CA PRO A 86 15.01 -3.92 3.52
C PRO A 86 13.49 -4.04 3.26
N ALA A 87 12.96 -3.14 2.43
CA ALA A 87 11.56 -3.18 2.01
C ALA A 87 11.30 -4.38 1.06
N PRO A 88 10.08 -4.95 1.06
CA PRO A 88 9.73 -6.01 0.10
C PRO A 88 9.67 -5.46 -1.33
N ASP A 89 9.87 -6.33 -2.31
CA ASP A 89 9.65 -5.97 -3.71
C ASP A 89 8.22 -5.44 -3.90
N GLY A 90 8.08 -4.41 -4.74
CA GLY A 90 6.79 -3.75 -4.97
C GLY A 90 6.36 -2.76 -3.88
N ALA A 91 7.12 -2.56 -2.80
CA ALA A 91 6.79 -1.60 -1.74
C ALA A 91 6.59 -0.14 -2.24
N ALA A 92 7.20 0.24 -3.36
CA ALA A 92 7.00 1.55 -3.97
C ALA A 92 5.52 1.83 -4.34
N TRP A 93 4.71 0.79 -4.59
CA TRP A 93 3.27 0.94 -4.81
C TRP A 93 2.51 1.33 -3.54
N ILE A 94 3.00 0.92 -2.36
CA ILE A 94 2.48 1.40 -1.07
C ILE A 94 2.82 2.88 -0.89
N ASP A 95 4.02 3.30 -1.25
CA ASP A 95 4.42 4.71 -1.19
C ASP A 95 3.62 5.58 -2.18
N ALA A 96 3.32 5.05 -3.37
CA ALA A 96 2.43 5.71 -4.33
C ALA A 96 1.02 5.90 -3.76
N TYR A 97 0.44 4.87 -3.12
CA TYR A 97 -0.85 4.99 -2.45
C TYR A 97 -0.84 6.00 -1.31
N ARG A 98 0.20 6.02 -0.48
CA ARG A 98 0.38 7.02 0.59
C ARG A 98 0.45 8.43 0.06
N HIS A 99 1.18 8.61 -1.03
CA HIS A 99 1.28 9.91 -1.71
C HIS A 99 -0.06 10.32 -2.32
N TRP A 100 -0.84 9.37 -2.87
CA TRP A 100 -2.19 9.62 -3.38
C TRP A 100 -3.18 10.03 -2.28
N ALA A 101 -3.16 9.35 -1.13
CA ALA A 101 -4.10 9.64 -0.03
C ALA A 101 -3.78 10.95 0.71
N GLY A 102 -2.54 11.44 0.65
CA GLY A 102 -2.12 12.68 1.30
C GLY A 102 -2.28 13.95 0.46
N ARG A 103 -2.97 13.87 -0.68
CA ARG A 103 -3.20 14.98 -1.62
C ARG A 103 -4.17 16.03 -1.09
#